data_AF-A0A962IZ26-F1
#
_entry.id   AF-A0A962IZ26-F1
#
_cell.length_a   1.000
_cell.length_b   1.000
_cell.length_c   1.000
_cell.angle_alpha   90.00
_cell.angle_beta   90.00
_cell.angle_gamma   90.00
#
_symmetry.space_group_name_H-M   'P 1'
#
loop_
_entity.id
_entity.type
_entity.pdbx_description
1 polymer ?
#
loop_
_entity_poly.entity_id
_entity_poly.type
_entity_poly.pdbx_seq_one_letter_code
_entity_poly.pdbx_strand_id
1 'polypeptide(L)'
;MDIRKVKKLIELLESSDIAEIEIKEGEEAVRISRASSSISMPVQTYAAPAPVAAPAPVAAAPAAASEEPASKKLSGNVIKSPMVGTFYRSPSPSSPPFVEVGQHVKVGDVICIVEAMKMMNQIEADHAGVVEAILIEDGEPVEFDQPLVTIV
;
A
#
# COMPACT_ATOMS: atom_id res chain seq x y z
N MET A 1 34.99 7.61 11.60
CA MET A 1 34.32 8.44 10.57
C MET A 1 34.92 9.85 10.53
N ASP A 2 35.42 10.31 9.38
CA ASP A 2 36.02 11.65 9.22
C ASP A 2 34.97 12.78 9.11
N ILE A 3 35.23 13.93 9.74
CA ILE A 3 34.40 15.15 9.65
C ILE A 3 34.20 15.64 8.19
N ARG A 4 35.15 15.35 7.30
CA ARG A 4 35.07 15.65 5.86
C ARG A 4 34.00 14.82 5.14
N LYS A 5 33.78 13.56 5.57
CA LYS A 5 32.73 12.70 5.02
C LYS A 5 31.35 13.16 5.50
N VAL A 6 31.22 13.52 6.77
CA VAL A 6 29.97 14.02 7.36
C VAL A 6 29.47 15.29 6.65
N LYS A 7 30.37 16.23 6.31
CA LYS A 7 30.00 17.45 5.59
C LYS A 7 29.42 17.16 4.19
N LYS A 8 30.02 16.23 3.44
CA LYS A 8 29.49 15.79 2.15
C LYS A 8 28.12 15.13 2.26
N LEU A 9 27.88 14.38 3.34
CA LEU A 9 26.58 13.76 3.59
C LEU A 9 25.50 14.79 3.89
N ILE A 10 25.82 15.88 4.60
CA ILE A 10 24.90 17.01 4.81
C ILE A 10 24.61 17.73 3.48
N GLU A 11 25.63 18.01 2.66
CA GLU A 11 25.43 18.63 1.33
C GLU A 11 24.59 17.74 0.40
N LEU A 12 24.79 16.41 0.44
CA LEU A 12 23.97 15.45 -0.30
C LEU A 12 22.53 15.42 0.21
N LEU A 13 22.33 15.52 1.53
CA LEU A 13 21.01 15.57 2.13
C LEU A 13 20.28 16.89 1.79
N GLU A 14 20.99 18.01 1.67
CA GLU A 14 20.39 19.30 1.26
C GLU A 14 20.07 19.36 -0.24
N SER A 15 20.90 18.72 -1.09
CA SER A 15 20.70 18.68 -2.54
C SER A 15 19.72 17.60 -3.00
N SER A 16 19.32 16.69 -2.10
CA SER A 16 18.36 15.61 -2.37
C SER A 16 17.10 15.78 -1.53
N ASP A 17 15.94 15.34 -2.00
CA ASP A 17 14.69 15.30 -1.21
C ASP A 17 14.68 14.16 -0.15
N ILE A 18 15.84 13.82 0.39
CA ILE A 18 16.00 12.71 1.33
C ILE A 18 15.85 13.24 2.76
N ALA A 19 14.91 12.68 3.51
CA ALA A 19 14.63 13.12 4.88
C ALA A 19 15.70 12.65 5.89
N GLU A 20 16.34 11.51 5.64
CA GLU A 20 17.28 10.87 6.57
C GLU A 20 18.29 9.98 5.83
N ILE A 21 19.54 9.99 6.30
CA ILE A 21 20.62 9.12 5.82
C ILE A 21 21.32 8.47 7.03
N GLU A 22 21.41 7.13 7.04
CA GLU A 22 22.16 6.35 8.03
C GLU A 22 23.26 5.53 7.32
N ILE A 23 24.50 5.61 7.81
CA ILE A 23 25.63 4.85 7.27
C ILE A 23 26.38 4.17 8.42
N LYS A 24 26.72 2.89 8.21
CA LYS A 24 27.55 2.08 9.12
C LYS A 24 28.86 1.70 8.43
N GLU A 25 29.98 2.13 8.99
CA GLU A 25 31.33 1.70 8.58
C GLU A 25 31.97 0.96 9.77
N GLY A 26 31.91 -0.37 9.79
CA GLY A 26 32.43 -1.18 10.91
C GLY A 26 31.62 -0.99 12.19
N GLU A 27 32.26 -0.53 13.26
CA GLU A 27 31.63 -0.25 14.57
C GLU A 27 31.07 1.18 14.67
N GLU A 28 31.34 2.05 13.68
CA GLU A 28 30.92 3.45 13.68
C GLU A 28 29.63 3.62 12.87
N ALA A 29 28.58 4.17 13.49
CA ALA A 29 27.30 4.50 12.85
C ALA A 29 27.04 6.01 12.90
N VAL A 30 26.64 6.59 11.76
CA VAL A 30 26.27 8.02 11.66
C VAL A 30 24.90 8.15 11.02
N ARG A 31 23.99 8.83 11.73
CA ARG A 31 22.62 9.14 11.30
C ARG A 31 22.47 10.65 11.17
N ILE A 32 22.05 11.12 10.00
CA ILE A 32 21.82 12.54 9.70
C ILE A 32 20.36 12.69 9.26
N SER A 33 19.58 13.47 10.01
CA SER A 33 18.16 13.72 9.75
C SER A 33 17.90 15.21 9.59
N ARG A 34 17.06 15.57 8.61
CA ARG A 34 16.57 16.95 8.49
C ARG A 34 15.48 17.16 9.54
N ALA A 35 15.77 17.93 10.57
CA ALA A 35 14.81 18.18 11.65
C ALA A 35 13.60 18.98 11.13
N SER A 36 12.48 18.30 10.87
CA SER A 36 11.17 18.93 10.89
C SER A 36 10.74 19.05 12.34
N SER A 37 11.15 20.14 12.99
CA SER A 37 10.61 20.53 14.28
C SER A 37 9.19 21.03 14.08
N SER A 38 8.20 20.22 14.46
CA SER A 38 6.91 20.74 14.92
C SER A 38 6.38 19.86 16.03
N ILE A 39 6.71 20.29 17.24
CA ILE A 39 6.05 19.96 18.49
C ILE A 39 4.67 20.66 18.54
N SER A 40 3.72 20.00 19.22
CA SER A 40 2.58 20.53 20.00
C SER A 40 1.16 20.62 19.40
N MET A 41 0.28 19.75 19.97
CA MET A 41 -0.96 20.04 20.76
C MET A 41 -2.16 20.74 20.06
N PRO A 42 -3.44 20.44 20.40
CA PRO A 42 -3.92 20.24 21.78
C PRO A 42 -4.90 19.08 22.05
N VAL A 43 -4.80 18.60 23.29
CA VAL A 43 -5.87 17.97 24.07
C VAL A 43 -7.18 18.75 23.93
N GLN A 44 -8.22 18.07 23.47
CA GLN A 44 -9.61 18.53 23.61
C GLN A 44 -10.16 17.97 24.93
N THR A 45 -10.25 18.85 25.92
CA THR A 45 -11.03 18.65 27.14
C THR A 45 -12.51 18.81 26.77
N TYR A 46 -13.26 17.71 26.78
CA TYR A 46 -14.71 17.76 26.76
C TYR A 46 -15.24 17.68 28.19
N ALA A 47 -16.03 18.70 28.53
CA ALA A 47 -16.71 18.85 29.81
C ALA A 47 -17.64 17.66 30.10
N ALA A 48 -17.65 17.23 31.36
CA ALA A 48 -18.56 16.23 31.88
C ALA A 48 -20.00 16.78 31.96
N PRO A 49 -21.01 16.09 31.39
CA PRO A 49 -22.37 16.18 31.87
C PRO A 49 -22.58 15.23 33.06
N ALA A 50 -23.38 15.70 34.01
CA ALA A 50 -23.78 15.04 35.25
C ALA A 50 -24.49 13.68 35.01
N PRO A 51 -24.47 12.76 36.00
CA PRO A 51 -24.96 11.40 35.83
C PRO A 51 -26.48 11.38 35.84
N VAL A 52 -27.08 10.81 34.78
CA VAL A 52 -28.48 10.42 34.77
C VAL A 52 -28.59 8.89 34.66
N ALA A 53 -29.34 8.36 35.62
CA ALA A 53 -29.69 6.99 35.95
C ALA A 53 -29.49 5.89 34.88
N ALA A 54 -28.87 4.79 35.32
CA ALA A 54 -28.90 3.49 34.67
C ALA A 54 -30.33 2.92 34.53
N PRO A 55 -30.57 2.08 33.51
CA PRO A 55 -30.89 0.70 33.86
C PRO A 55 -30.22 -0.37 32.99
N ALA A 56 -29.78 -1.42 33.69
CA ALA A 56 -29.81 -2.86 33.36
C ALA A 56 -28.97 -3.44 32.19
N PRO A 57 -28.52 -4.72 32.31
CA PRO A 57 -27.33 -5.22 31.63
C PRO A 57 -27.58 -5.89 30.27
N VAL A 58 -26.57 -5.73 29.41
CA VAL A 58 -25.93 -6.70 28.51
C VAL A 58 -26.82 -7.81 27.91
N ALA A 59 -27.18 -7.62 26.65
CA ALA A 59 -27.27 -8.71 25.69
C ALA A 59 -26.18 -8.48 24.62
N ALA A 60 -25.21 -9.38 24.57
CA ALA A 60 -24.20 -9.41 23.53
C ALA A 60 -24.90 -9.61 22.17
N ALA A 61 -24.89 -8.57 21.34
CA ALA A 61 -25.20 -8.72 19.92
C ALA A 61 -24.02 -9.46 19.26
N PRO A 62 -24.26 -10.52 18.47
CA PRO A 62 -23.19 -11.18 17.74
C PRO A 62 -22.55 -10.14 16.82
N ALA A 63 -21.22 -10.09 16.83
CA ALA A 63 -20.45 -9.45 15.79
C ALA A 63 -21.05 -9.86 14.44
N ALA A 64 -21.44 -8.88 13.63
CA ALA A 64 -21.76 -9.10 12.25
C ALA A 64 -20.57 -9.86 11.66
N ALA A 65 -20.79 -11.13 11.36
CA ALA A 65 -19.89 -11.93 10.57
C ALA A 65 -19.65 -11.10 9.31
N SER A 66 -18.40 -10.66 9.13
CA SER A 66 -17.92 -10.24 7.84
C SER A 66 -18.34 -11.34 6.88
N GLU A 67 -19.27 -11.05 5.98
CA GLU A 67 -19.53 -11.92 4.85
C GLU A 67 -18.18 -12.04 4.14
N GLU A 68 -17.52 -13.17 4.38
CA GLU A 68 -16.48 -13.69 3.53
C GLU A 68 -17.14 -13.76 2.15
N PRO A 69 -16.71 -12.95 1.16
CA PRO A 69 -17.36 -12.98 -0.14
C PRO A 69 -17.24 -14.41 -0.62
N ALA A 70 -18.41 -15.02 -0.87
CA ALA A 70 -18.51 -16.37 -1.37
C ALA A 70 -17.46 -16.53 -2.46
N SER A 71 -16.51 -17.44 -2.23
CA SER A 71 -15.45 -17.77 -3.18
C SER A 71 -16.11 -18.30 -4.44
N LYS A 72 -16.51 -17.37 -5.30
CA LYS A 72 -16.85 -17.61 -6.69
C LYS A 72 -15.62 -18.31 -7.21
N LYS A 73 -15.75 -19.61 -7.48
CA LYS A 73 -14.65 -20.47 -7.89
C LYS A 73 -14.03 -19.80 -9.11
N LEU A 74 -12.94 -19.06 -8.90
CA LEU A 74 -12.26 -18.31 -9.94
C LEU A 74 -11.87 -19.36 -10.97
N SER A 75 -12.50 -19.30 -12.13
CA SER A 75 -12.34 -20.29 -13.18
C SER A 75 -11.25 -19.75 -14.08
N GLY A 76 -10.09 -20.41 -14.16
CA GLY A 76 -8.95 -19.92 -14.94
C GLY A 76 -7.70 -19.67 -14.10
N ASN A 77 -6.69 -19.08 -14.73
CA ASN A 77 -5.42 -18.74 -14.11
C ASN A 77 -5.57 -17.42 -13.35
N VAL A 78 -5.49 -17.49 -12.03
CA VAL A 78 -5.64 -16.33 -11.16
C VAL A 78 -4.28 -15.70 -10.90
N ILE A 79 -4.12 -14.46 -11.31
CA ILE A 79 -2.96 -13.64 -10.95
C ILE A 79 -3.26 -12.99 -9.60
N LYS A 80 -2.34 -13.18 -8.67
CA LYS A 80 -2.44 -12.70 -7.29
C LYS A 80 -1.39 -11.63 -7.00
N SER A 81 -1.63 -10.83 -5.97
CA SER A 81 -0.68 -9.81 -5.56
C SER A 81 0.55 -10.43 -4.89
N PRO A 82 1.77 -10.13 -5.37
CA PRO A 82 3.00 -10.61 -4.72
C PRO A 82 3.37 -9.79 -3.47
N MET A 83 2.63 -8.74 -3.15
CA MET A 83 2.93 -7.82 -2.05
C MET A 83 1.67 -7.11 -1.52
N VAL A 84 1.81 -6.46 -0.37
CA VAL A 84 0.78 -5.55 0.17
C VAL A 84 0.98 -4.17 -0.43
N GLY A 85 -0.10 -3.51 -0.88
CA GLY A 85 -0.01 -2.20 -1.50
C GLY A 85 -1.36 -1.64 -1.95
N THR A 86 -1.33 -0.71 -2.90
CA THR A 86 -2.52 -0.14 -3.54
C THR A 86 -2.56 -0.56 -5.00
N PHE A 87 -3.69 -1.09 -5.47
CA PHE A 87 -3.87 -1.53 -6.85
C PHE A 87 -4.17 -0.35 -7.77
N TYR A 88 -3.54 -0.32 -8.94
CA TYR A 88 -3.84 0.62 -10.01
C TYR A 88 -3.93 -0.08 -11.36
N ARG A 89 -4.92 0.31 -12.15
CA ARG A 89 -5.15 -0.21 -13.51
C ARG A 89 -4.39 0.54 -14.60
N SER A 90 -3.88 1.73 -14.31
CA SER A 90 -3.18 2.59 -15.27
C SER A 90 -1.80 3.01 -14.74
N PRO A 91 -0.83 3.33 -15.63
CA PRO A 91 0.48 3.85 -15.22
C PRO A 91 0.42 5.26 -14.62
N SER A 92 -0.65 6.00 -14.90
CA SER A 92 -0.96 7.28 -14.28
C SER A 92 -2.46 7.55 -14.35
N PRO A 93 -3.00 8.47 -13.53
CA PRO A 93 -4.45 8.78 -13.50
C PRO A 93 -5.04 9.26 -14.83
N SER A 94 -4.19 9.79 -15.73
CA SER A 94 -4.59 10.30 -17.04
C SER A 94 -4.29 9.33 -18.18
N SER A 95 -3.67 8.18 -17.90
CA SER A 95 -3.31 7.18 -18.90
C SER A 95 -4.39 6.11 -19.02
N PRO A 96 -4.54 5.50 -20.22
CA PRO A 96 -5.42 4.36 -20.38
C PRO A 96 -4.98 3.18 -19.48
N PRO A 97 -5.92 2.30 -19.11
CA PRO A 97 -5.59 1.07 -18.39
C PRO A 97 -4.59 0.22 -19.18
N PHE A 98 -3.78 -0.56 -18.46
CA PHE A 98 -2.90 -1.55 -19.07
C PHE A 98 -3.70 -2.60 -19.85
N VAL A 99 -4.77 -3.10 -19.24
CA VAL A 99 -5.66 -4.12 -19.82
C VAL A 99 -7.13 -3.84 -19.53
N GLU A 100 -7.98 -4.40 -20.39
CA GLU A 100 -9.44 -4.38 -20.23
C GLU A 100 -10.01 -5.80 -20.23
N VAL A 101 -11.17 -5.99 -19.62
CA VAL A 101 -11.88 -7.28 -19.66
C VAL A 101 -12.21 -7.65 -21.10
N GLY A 102 -11.87 -8.88 -21.49
CA GLY A 102 -11.99 -9.38 -22.86
C GLY A 102 -10.75 -9.14 -23.74
N GLN A 103 -9.73 -8.44 -23.24
CA GLN A 103 -8.48 -8.25 -23.97
C GLN A 103 -7.58 -9.49 -23.89
N HIS A 104 -6.88 -9.79 -24.98
CA HIS A 104 -5.87 -10.85 -25.03
C HIS A 104 -4.52 -10.33 -24.54
N VAL A 105 -3.88 -11.06 -23.62
CA VAL A 105 -2.56 -10.76 -23.05
C VAL A 105 -1.59 -11.90 -23.32
N LYS A 106 -0.29 -11.60 -23.30
CA LYS A 106 0.80 -12.56 -23.43
C LYS A 106 1.59 -12.60 -22.13
N VAL A 107 2.37 -13.68 -21.95
CA VAL A 107 3.31 -13.78 -20.83
C VAL A 107 4.28 -12.59 -20.87
N GLY A 108 4.42 -11.90 -19.75
CA GLY A 108 5.25 -10.70 -19.60
C GLY A 108 4.55 -9.38 -19.93
N ASP A 109 3.31 -9.39 -20.41
CA ASP A 109 2.55 -8.14 -20.59
C ASP A 109 2.17 -7.57 -19.21
N VAL A 110 2.36 -6.26 -19.02
CA VAL A 110 1.97 -5.58 -17.78
C VAL A 110 0.45 -5.49 -17.72
N ILE A 111 -0.14 -5.95 -16.62
CA ILE A 111 -1.59 -5.99 -16.42
C ILE A 111 -2.10 -4.95 -15.41
N CYS A 112 -1.29 -4.61 -14.41
CA CYS A 112 -1.63 -3.62 -13.39
C CYS A 112 -0.36 -3.17 -12.65
N ILE A 113 -0.52 -2.19 -11.75
CA ILE A 113 0.50 -1.76 -10.80
C ILE A 113 0.02 -2.04 -9.39
N VAL A 114 0.92 -2.46 -8.52
CA VAL A 114 0.74 -2.44 -7.08
C VAL A 114 1.73 -1.44 -6.50
N GLU A 115 1.21 -0.35 -5.91
CA GLU A 115 2.02 0.65 -5.22
C GLU A 115 2.35 0.17 -3.82
N ALA A 116 3.62 -0.02 -3.51
CA ALA A 116 4.09 -0.32 -2.17
C ALA A 116 5.24 0.61 -1.82
N MET A 117 5.17 1.29 -0.67
CA MET A 117 6.23 2.19 -0.19
C MET A 117 6.67 3.26 -1.23
N LYS A 118 5.72 3.84 -1.97
CA LYS A 118 5.94 4.80 -3.08
C LYS A 118 6.63 4.22 -4.33
N MET A 119 6.78 2.90 -4.41
CA MET A 119 7.27 2.21 -5.60
C MET A 119 6.10 1.64 -6.39
N MET A 120 6.04 1.98 -7.68
CA MET A 120 5.02 1.49 -8.61
C MET A 120 5.48 0.17 -9.22
N ASN A 121 5.10 -0.95 -8.59
CA ASN A 121 5.56 -2.27 -9.00
C ASN A 121 4.61 -2.83 -10.06
N GLN A 122 5.13 -3.03 -11.27
CA GLN A 122 4.37 -3.57 -12.38
C GLN A 122 4.14 -5.08 -12.18
N ILE A 123 2.89 -5.50 -12.33
CA ILE A 123 2.52 -6.90 -12.30
C ILE A 123 2.37 -7.37 -13.74
N GLU A 124 3.11 -8.41 -14.10
CA GLU A 124 3.10 -9.01 -15.43
C GLU A 124 2.22 -10.25 -15.47
N ALA A 125 1.64 -10.54 -16.63
CA ALA A 125 0.91 -11.77 -16.86
C ALA A 125 1.87 -12.97 -16.86
N ASP A 126 1.55 -13.99 -16.08
CA ASP A 126 2.31 -15.25 -15.98
C ASP A 126 1.90 -16.26 -17.07
N HIS A 127 0.71 -16.11 -17.65
CA HIS A 127 0.17 -16.93 -18.72
C HIS A 127 -0.44 -16.07 -19.83
N ALA A 128 -0.42 -16.58 -21.07
CA ALA A 128 -1.15 -15.97 -22.18
C ALA A 128 -2.62 -16.41 -22.16
N GLY A 129 -3.53 -15.50 -22.51
CA GLY A 129 -4.96 -15.78 -22.54
C GLY A 129 -5.79 -14.51 -22.64
N VAL A 130 -7.06 -14.59 -22.27
CA VAL A 130 -7.99 -13.46 -22.27
C VAL A 130 -8.33 -13.05 -20.85
N VAL A 131 -8.31 -11.74 -20.57
CA VAL A 131 -8.72 -11.19 -19.26
C VAL A 131 -10.21 -11.45 -19.04
N GLU A 132 -10.56 -12.34 -18.12
CA GLU A 132 -11.96 -12.65 -17.80
C GLU A 132 -12.55 -11.63 -16.82
N ALA A 133 -11.79 -11.28 -15.78
CA ALA A 133 -12.26 -10.39 -14.72
C ALA A 133 -11.08 -9.69 -14.02
N ILE A 134 -11.30 -8.42 -13.67
CA ILE A 134 -10.46 -7.65 -12.75
C ILE A 134 -11.22 -7.60 -11.43
N LEU A 135 -10.61 -8.09 -10.35
CA LEU A 135 -11.27 -8.38 -9.08
C LEU A 135 -11.16 -7.23 -8.07
N ILE A 136 -10.31 -6.24 -8.35
CA ILE A 136 -9.96 -5.11 -7.48
C ILE A 136 -10.22 -3.81 -8.22
N GLU A 137 -10.75 -2.81 -7.52
CA GLU A 137 -10.98 -1.48 -8.10
C GLU A 137 -9.73 -0.59 -8.06
N ASP A 138 -9.68 0.44 -8.91
CA ASP A 138 -8.56 1.38 -8.96
C ASP A 138 -8.42 2.16 -7.66
N GLY A 139 -7.23 2.15 -7.07
CA GLY A 139 -6.94 2.82 -5.80
C GLY A 139 -7.31 2.00 -4.56
N GLU A 140 -7.78 0.76 -4.70
CA GLU A 140 -8.07 -0.10 -3.54
C GLU A 140 -6.82 -0.74 -2.93
N PRO A 141 -6.80 -0.93 -1.60
CA PRO A 141 -5.74 -1.67 -0.94
C PRO A 141 -5.79 -3.15 -1.30
N VAL A 142 -4.61 -3.75 -1.47
CA VAL A 142 -4.43 -5.17 -1.73
C VAL A 142 -3.44 -5.80 -0.75
N GLU A 143 -3.71 -7.06 -0.40
CA GLU A 143 -2.91 -7.88 0.48
C GLU A 143 -2.05 -8.89 -0.29
N PHE A 144 -1.07 -9.48 0.39
CA PHE A 144 -0.27 -10.55 -0.18
C PHE A 144 -1.15 -11.77 -0.53
N ASP A 145 -0.92 -12.34 -1.70
CA ASP A 145 -1.67 -13.49 -2.25
C ASP A 145 -3.16 -13.20 -2.51
N GLN A 146 -3.59 -11.93 -2.47
CA GLN A 146 -4.95 -11.53 -2.84
C GLN A 146 -5.14 -11.64 -4.37
N PRO A 147 -6.22 -12.28 -4.85
CA PRO A 147 -6.56 -12.33 -6.27
C PRO A 147 -6.75 -10.93 -6.87
N LEU A 148 -6.08 -10.65 -7.99
CA LEU A 148 -6.15 -9.38 -8.71
C LEU A 148 -6.94 -9.50 -10.02
N VAL A 149 -6.54 -10.45 -10.87
CA VAL A 149 -7.06 -10.63 -12.22
C VAL A 149 -7.19 -12.12 -12.52
N THR A 150 -8.22 -12.50 -13.29
CA THR A 150 -8.37 -13.87 -13.80
C THR A 150 -8.18 -13.88 -15.32
N ILE A 151 -7.35 -14.79 -15.81
CA ILE A 151 -7.08 -15.01 -17.23
C ILE A 151 -7.52 -16.42 -17.61
N VAL A 152 -8.21 -16.54 -18.75
CA VAL A 152 -8.69 -17.81 -19.32
C VAL A 152 -8.08 -18.14 -20.67
#